data_AF-H3ZFM3-F1
#
_entry.id   AF-H3ZFM3-F1
#
_cell.length_a   1.000
_cell.length_b   1.000
_cell.length_c   1.000
_cell.angle_alpha   90.00
_cell.angle_beta   90.00
_cell.angle_gamma   90.00
#
_symmetry.space_group_name_H-M   'P 1'
#
loop_
_entity.id
_entity.type
_entity.pdbx_description
1 polymer ?
#
loop_
_entity_poly.entity_id
_entity_poly.type
_entity_poly.pdbx_seq_one_letter_code
_entity_poly.pdbx_strand_id
1 'polypeptide(L)'
;MNKWLLILLWVAGMTMAQATTLEHYQPYLQPGFDKPRLQLADIEPLIKQYASDPAVTVTELGRSVENRPIYLLKLGQGKKRVLAWSQMHGDEHTATAALFDLLRYTLAPEQQAWREQWFSEITLYLVPMLNPDGAARNSRVNAQGIDINRDALALQSPEGRLLMQLARQIQPDYGFNLHDQNRFHAAGEAPNPATISLLAPAYNAARDINDSRRRAMQLIAHIKPWLDTQIPDHLGRYNDTWSPRSFGDTFAGMGISTVLVEAGGHRADDNRQVARRLNFQLYVAWLNAIASGSYRAAPLSDYEAIPFNRSGGLKDLILKNLQVRVADTDAVLDIGVNFHTEGDSYARIHELGDLSGYGAYHLFDVTGLRYQQGRAYPLSEPLLLDDQRYQQLLRQGYTHFSGDAKLLQRQTRLPVLVNPLRPTQSAPQLRQGATFLLLNSQGEVVQVLLNGQLLHLANLELKNPLGT
;
A
#
# COMPACT_ATOMS: atom_id res chain seq x y z
N MET A 1 43.03 6.66 -20.15
CA MET A 1 41.73 6.67 -19.43
C MET A 1 40.82 7.66 -20.14
N ASN A 2 39.76 7.18 -20.79
CA ASN A 2 39.07 7.93 -21.84
C ASN A 2 38.11 8.98 -21.24
N LYS A 3 38.26 10.27 -21.61
CA LYS A 3 37.45 11.40 -21.10
C LYS A 3 35.94 11.21 -21.31
N TRP A 4 35.54 10.40 -22.28
CA TRP A 4 34.15 10.00 -22.54
C TRP A 4 33.54 9.13 -21.43
N LEU A 5 34.34 8.28 -20.77
CA LEU A 5 33.86 7.41 -19.69
C LEU A 5 33.53 8.21 -18.42
N LEU A 6 34.30 9.28 -18.17
CA LEU A 6 34.08 10.20 -17.05
C LEU A 6 32.86 11.09 -17.27
N ILE A 7 32.58 11.53 -18.51
CA ILE A 7 31.37 12.30 -18.84
C ILE A 7 30.11 11.43 -18.74
N LEU A 8 30.16 10.16 -19.16
CA LEU A 8 29.05 9.21 -18.99
C LEU A 8 28.78 8.89 -17.51
N LEU A 9 29.82 8.75 -16.69
CA LEU A 9 29.68 8.57 -15.24
C LEU A 9 29.17 9.84 -14.52
N TRP A 10 29.56 11.03 -14.99
CA TRP A 10 29.06 12.30 -14.46
C TRP A 10 27.60 12.56 -14.86
N VAL A 11 27.21 12.25 -16.09
CA VAL A 11 25.83 12.39 -16.57
C VAL A 11 24.91 11.34 -15.94
N ALA A 12 25.38 10.10 -15.73
CA ALA A 12 24.61 9.06 -15.02
C ALA A 12 24.42 9.37 -13.52
N GLY A 13 25.40 10.02 -12.88
CA GLY A 13 25.27 10.52 -11.51
C GLY A 13 24.35 11.75 -11.38
N MET A 14 24.35 12.64 -12.37
CA MET A 14 23.50 13.83 -12.40
C MET A 14 22.02 13.53 -12.73
N THR A 15 21.71 12.49 -13.50
CA THR A 15 20.31 12.13 -13.83
C THR A 15 19.56 11.44 -12.69
N MET A 16 20.25 10.66 -11.85
CA MET A 16 19.68 10.17 -10.58
C MET A 16 19.47 11.33 -9.59
N ALA A 17 20.42 12.27 -9.47
CA ALA A 17 20.29 13.40 -8.53
C ALA A 17 19.15 14.37 -8.88
N GLN A 18 18.83 14.56 -10.17
CA GLN A 18 17.75 15.46 -10.59
C GLN A 18 16.36 14.82 -10.58
N ALA A 19 16.22 13.49 -10.76
CA ALA A 19 14.90 12.83 -10.70
C ALA A 19 14.43 12.48 -9.26
N THR A 20 15.23 12.78 -8.23
CA THR A 20 15.07 12.16 -6.90
C THR A 20 14.58 13.09 -5.79
N THR A 21 14.52 14.40 -5.98
CA THR A 21 13.91 15.30 -4.99
C THR A 21 12.42 15.50 -5.24
N LEU A 22 11.64 15.73 -4.18
CA LEU A 22 10.19 15.96 -4.25
C LEU A 22 9.84 17.11 -5.21
N GLU A 23 10.66 18.16 -5.24
CA GLU A 23 10.49 19.33 -6.10
C GLU A 23 10.55 19.00 -7.60
N HIS A 24 11.41 18.05 -7.99
CA HIS A 24 11.51 17.61 -9.39
C HIS A 24 10.40 16.62 -9.77
N TYR A 25 9.76 15.95 -8.80
CA TYR A 25 8.64 15.03 -9.06
C TYR A 25 7.31 15.77 -9.25
N GLN A 26 7.07 16.85 -8.50
CA GLN A 26 5.79 17.55 -8.45
C GLN A 26 5.17 17.90 -9.82
N PRO A 27 5.93 18.39 -10.83
CA PRO A 27 5.37 18.71 -12.15
C PRO A 27 4.80 17.50 -12.91
N TYR A 28 5.28 16.30 -12.57
CA TYR A 28 4.95 15.07 -13.26
C TYR A 28 3.88 14.24 -12.56
N LEU A 29 3.39 14.68 -11.41
CA LEU A 29 2.21 14.10 -10.78
C LEU A 29 1.00 14.18 -11.72
N GLN A 30 0.43 13.02 -12.07
CA GLN A 30 -0.83 12.95 -12.79
C GLN A 30 -1.96 13.47 -11.88
N PRO A 31 -2.66 14.55 -12.29
CA PRO A 31 -3.77 15.10 -11.51
C PRO A 31 -4.92 14.10 -11.36
N GLY A 32 -5.61 14.18 -10.22
CA GLY A 32 -6.80 13.36 -9.91
C GLY A 32 -6.51 11.96 -9.36
N PHE A 33 -5.23 11.61 -9.17
CA PHE A 33 -4.81 10.28 -8.71
C PHE A 33 -4.44 10.21 -7.22
N ASP A 34 -4.51 11.33 -6.49
CA ASP A 34 -4.48 11.34 -5.03
C ASP A 34 -5.87 10.99 -4.48
N LYS A 35 -6.19 9.69 -4.51
CA LYS A 35 -7.47 9.14 -4.09
C LYS A 35 -7.37 7.65 -3.78
N PRO A 36 -8.27 7.07 -2.98
CA PRO A 36 -8.10 5.72 -2.44
C PRO A 36 -8.35 4.59 -3.45
N ARG A 37 -8.74 4.90 -4.69
CA ARG A 37 -9.13 3.93 -5.73
C ARG A 37 -8.90 4.51 -7.13
N LEU A 38 -8.29 3.72 -8.02
CA LEU A 38 -8.26 4.01 -9.45
C LEU A 38 -9.03 2.94 -10.24
N GLN A 39 -9.90 3.40 -11.11
CA GLN A 39 -10.74 2.60 -12.00
C GLN A 39 -10.38 2.85 -13.45
N LEU A 40 -10.86 1.98 -14.35
CA LEU A 40 -10.65 2.16 -15.78
C LEU A 40 -11.11 3.54 -16.28
N ALA A 41 -12.21 4.07 -15.75
CA ALA A 41 -12.74 5.38 -16.12
C ALA A 41 -11.78 6.55 -15.81
N ASP A 42 -10.86 6.36 -14.85
CA ASP A 42 -9.86 7.37 -14.49
C ASP A 42 -8.66 7.38 -15.46
N ILE A 43 -8.30 6.20 -15.97
CA ILE A 43 -7.08 6.01 -16.76
C ILE A 43 -7.33 5.93 -18.26
N GLU A 44 -8.50 5.45 -18.71
CA GLU A 44 -8.81 5.25 -20.12
C GLU A 44 -8.80 6.56 -20.93
N PRO A 45 -9.33 7.69 -20.43
CA PRO A 45 -9.21 8.97 -21.13
C PRO A 45 -7.74 9.38 -21.35
N LEU A 46 -6.88 9.14 -20.35
CA LEU A 46 -5.45 9.44 -20.42
C LEU A 46 -4.73 8.49 -21.39
N ILE A 47 -5.07 7.20 -21.41
CA ILE A 47 -4.53 6.23 -22.37
C ILE A 47 -4.86 6.67 -23.81
N LYS A 48 -6.11 7.09 -24.05
CA LYS A 48 -6.54 7.60 -25.36
C LYS A 48 -5.81 8.90 -25.73
N GLN A 49 -5.54 9.75 -24.75
CA GLN A 49 -4.70 10.93 -24.96
C GLN A 49 -3.27 10.54 -25.36
N TYR A 50 -2.63 9.60 -24.66
CA TYR A 50 -1.27 9.16 -24.99
C TYR A 50 -1.18 8.45 -26.34
N ALA A 51 -2.26 7.86 -26.85
CA ALA A 51 -2.29 7.27 -28.18
C ALA A 51 -2.05 8.27 -29.33
N SER A 52 -2.17 9.59 -29.08
CA SER A 52 -1.83 10.61 -30.08
C SER A 52 -0.36 11.00 -30.08
N ASP A 53 0.42 10.59 -29.07
CA ASP A 53 1.85 10.84 -29.00
C ASP A 53 2.62 9.79 -29.84
N PRO A 54 3.46 10.19 -30.80
CA PRO A 54 4.20 9.24 -31.64
C PRO A 54 5.19 8.36 -30.87
N ALA A 55 5.56 8.73 -29.63
CA ALA A 55 6.41 7.93 -28.77
C ALA A 55 5.68 6.75 -28.08
N VAL A 56 4.35 6.70 -28.16
CA VAL A 56 3.52 5.71 -27.47
C VAL A 56 2.65 4.96 -28.47
N THR A 57 2.83 3.64 -28.53
CA THR A 57 1.89 2.76 -29.23
C THR A 57 0.91 2.17 -28.22
N VAL A 58 -0.38 2.45 -28.38
CA VAL A 58 -1.45 1.88 -27.56
C VAL A 58 -2.13 0.75 -28.31
N THR A 59 -2.36 -0.38 -27.63
CA THR A 59 -3.09 -1.52 -28.17
C THR A 59 -4.08 -2.04 -27.14
N GLU A 60 -5.31 -2.35 -27.55
CA GLU A 60 -6.20 -3.15 -26.72
C GLU A 60 -5.68 -4.59 -26.74
N LEU A 61 -5.09 -5.04 -25.63
CA LEU A 61 -4.51 -6.38 -25.49
C LEU A 61 -5.59 -7.46 -25.51
N GLY A 62 -6.76 -7.12 -24.96
CA GLY A 62 -7.93 -7.99 -24.85
C GLY A 62 -8.94 -7.38 -23.89
N ARG A 63 -9.82 -8.23 -23.35
CA ARG A 63 -10.89 -7.79 -22.46
C ARG A 63 -11.02 -8.65 -21.21
N SER A 64 -11.49 -8.04 -20.13
CA SER A 64 -11.83 -8.71 -18.86
C SER A 64 -13.09 -9.57 -18.99
N VAL A 65 -13.45 -10.27 -17.90
CA VAL A 65 -14.68 -11.07 -17.81
C VAL A 65 -15.93 -10.25 -18.14
N GLU A 66 -16.05 -9.03 -17.62
CA GLU A 66 -17.17 -8.11 -17.90
C GLU A 66 -16.96 -7.27 -19.16
N ASN A 67 -16.10 -7.74 -20.08
CA ASN A 67 -15.88 -7.15 -21.40
C ASN A 67 -15.31 -5.71 -21.34
N ARG A 68 -14.55 -5.38 -20.30
CA ARG A 68 -13.82 -4.10 -20.20
C ARG A 68 -12.46 -4.21 -20.91
N PRO A 69 -12.02 -3.20 -21.66
CA PRO A 69 -10.75 -3.26 -22.37
C PRO A 69 -9.56 -3.28 -21.40
N ILE A 70 -8.54 -4.06 -21.74
CA ILE A 70 -7.23 -4.11 -21.09
C ILE A 70 -6.22 -3.57 -22.09
N TYR A 71 -5.50 -2.52 -21.72
CA TYR A 71 -4.58 -1.82 -22.62
C TYR A 71 -3.12 -2.21 -22.40
N LEU A 72 -2.38 -2.24 -23.50
CA LEU A 72 -0.93 -2.32 -23.57
C LEU A 72 -0.40 -1.00 -24.13
N LEU A 73 0.52 -0.36 -23.41
CA LEU A 73 1.27 0.80 -23.89
C LEU A 73 2.70 0.35 -24.17
N LYS A 74 3.21 0.65 -25.37
CA LYS A 74 4.57 0.34 -25.80
C LYS A 74 5.33 1.63 -26.06
N LEU A 75 6.53 1.74 -25.49
CA LEU A 75 7.45 2.88 -25.65
C LEU A 75 8.86 2.37 -25.98
N GLY A 76 9.63 3.17 -26.72
CA GLY A 76 10.99 2.82 -27.12
C GLY A 76 11.06 1.71 -28.18
N GLN A 77 12.29 1.38 -28.58
CA GLN A 77 12.57 0.47 -29.69
C GLN A 77 13.84 -0.37 -29.50
N GLY A 78 14.45 -0.32 -28.31
CA GLY A 78 15.68 -1.03 -28.04
C GLY A 78 15.50 -2.52 -27.79
N LYS A 79 16.61 -3.26 -27.80
CA LYS A 79 16.62 -4.73 -27.76
C LYS A 79 16.24 -5.32 -26.41
N LYS A 80 16.44 -4.58 -25.30
CA LYS A 80 16.11 -5.04 -23.95
C LYS A 80 14.60 -4.85 -23.75
N ARG A 81 13.87 -5.93 -23.53
CA ARG A 81 12.41 -5.90 -23.40
C ARG A 81 12.03 -5.90 -21.93
N VAL A 82 11.25 -4.90 -21.53
CA VAL A 82 10.79 -4.72 -20.14
C VAL A 82 9.27 -4.83 -20.13
N LEU A 83 8.71 -5.70 -19.30
CA LEU A 83 7.27 -5.81 -19.07
C LEU A 83 6.95 -5.33 -17.65
N ALA A 84 6.07 -4.36 -17.51
CA ALA A 84 5.52 -3.95 -16.22
C ALA A 84 3.99 -4.08 -16.24
N TRP A 85 3.42 -4.64 -15.18
CA TRP A 85 1.97 -4.78 -15.05
C TRP A 85 1.53 -4.38 -13.64
N SER A 86 0.42 -3.66 -13.55
CA SER A 86 -0.18 -3.20 -12.29
C SER A 86 -1.66 -3.52 -12.22
N GLN A 87 -2.23 -3.38 -11.01
CA GLN A 87 -3.64 -3.65 -10.72
C GLN A 87 -4.12 -5.02 -11.25
N MET A 88 -3.31 -6.07 -11.07
CA MET A 88 -3.84 -7.44 -11.21
C MET A 88 -4.78 -7.80 -10.06
N HIS A 89 -4.55 -7.20 -8.89
CA HIS A 89 -5.56 -7.03 -7.86
C HIS A 89 -6.15 -5.62 -8.01
N GLY A 90 -7.48 -5.53 -8.08
CA GLY A 90 -8.14 -4.29 -8.45
C GLY A 90 -8.07 -3.17 -7.41
N ASP A 91 -7.86 -3.54 -6.15
CA ASP A 91 -7.71 -2.66 -4.98
C ASP A 91 -6.29 -2.07 -4.81
N GLU A 92 -5.33 -2.45 -5.66
CA GLU A 92 -3.91 -2.08 -5.55
C GLU A 92 -3.50 -1.01 -6.59
N HIS A 93 -3.93 0.23 -6.37
CA HIS A 93 -3.91 1.32 -7.38
C HIS A 93 -2.60 2.14 -7.41
N THR A 94 -1.72 2.00 -6.41
CA THR A 94 -0.57 2.90 -6.22
C THR A 94 0.40 2.85 -7.41
N ALA A 95 0.72 1.65 -7.87
CA ALA A 95 1.64 1.47 -8.98
C ALA A 95 1.09 1.97 -10.31
N THR A 96 -0.22 1.81 -10.56
CA THR A 96 -0.87 2.39 -11.73
C THR A 96 -0.68 3.90 -11.74
N ALA A 97 -0.91 4.58 -10.61
CA ALA A 97 -0.71 6.01 -10.52
C ALA A 97 0.74 6.42 -10.86
N ALA A 98 1.72 5.68 -10.33
CA ALA A 98 3.14 5.91 -10.59
C ALA A 98 3.53 5.67 -12.07
N LEU A 99 2.90 4.72 -12.76
CA LEU A 99 3.12 4.51 -14.20
C LEU A 99 2.64 5.70 -15.02
N PHE A 100 1.54 6.36 -14.63
CA PHE A 100 1.10 7.58 -15.30
C PHE A 100 2.01 8.78 -15.01
N ASP A 101 2.60 8.85 -13.82
CA ASP A 101 3.64 9.84 -13.53
C ASP A 101 4.88 9.61 -14.39
N LEU A 102 5.27 8.35 -14.58
CA LEU A 102 6.37 7.96 -15.48
C LEU A 102 6.08 8.34 -16.93
N LEU A 103 4.84 8.15 -17.41
CA LEU A 103 4.44 8.57 -18.76
C LEU A 103 4.55 10.08 -18.93
N ARG A 104 4.02 10.86 -17.97
CA ARG A 104 4.13 12.33 -17.98
C ARG A 104 5.59 12.78 -17.99
N TYR A 105 6.41 12.22 -17.12
CA TYR A 105 7.84 12.49 -17.06
C TYR A 105 8.53 12.17 -18.38
N THR A 106 8.28 10.96 -18.91
CA THR A 106 8.91 10.49 -20.15
C THR A 106 8.58 11.38 -21.33
N LEU A 107 7.34 11.83 -21.45
CA LEU A 107 6.87 12.61 -22.61
C LEU A 107 7.08 14.12 -22.43
N ALA A 108 7.56 14.57 -21.28
CA ALA A 108 7.87 15.97 -21.08
C ALA A 108 8.97 16.44 -22.06
N PRO A 109 8.84 17.63 -22.67
CA PRO A 109 9.82 18.14 -23.64
C PRO A 109 11.24 18.18 -23.10
N GLU A 110 11.42 18.62 -21.86
CA GLU A 110 12.71 18.73 -21.18
C GLU A 110 13.38 17.36 -20.91
N GLN A 111 12.61 16.27 -20.94
CA GLN A 111 13.11 14.91 -20.76
C GLN A 111 13.48 14.21 -22.06
N GLN A 112 13.47 14.91 -23.21
CA GLN A 112 13.76 14.32 -24.51
C GLN A 112 15.12 13.60 -24.56
N ALA A 113 16.19 14.22 -24.05
CA ALA A 113 17.52 13.62 -24.08
C ALA A 113 17.60 12.34 -23.23
N TRP A 114 17.01 12.35 -22.03
CA TRP A 114 16.91 11.17 -21.16
C TRP A 114 16.07 10.07 -21.82
N ARG A 115 14.91 10.44 -22.37
CA ARG A 115 13.99 9.55 -23.09
C ARG A 115 14.70 8.83 -24.23
N GLU A 116 15.39 9.56 -25.11
CA GLU A 116 16.07 9.01 -26.28
C GLU A 116 17.19 8.03 -25.91
N GLN A 117 17.91 8.30 -24.82
CA GLN A 117 18.95 7.40 -24.31
C GLN A 117 18.38 6.02 -24.00
N TRP A 118 17.33 5.93 -23.18
CA TRP A 118 16.77 4.64 -22.84
C TRP A 118 15.90 4.04 -23.95
N PHE A 119 15.22 4.86 -24.77
CA PHE A 119 14.43 4.37 -25.92
C PHE A 119 15.25 3.57 -26.93
N SER A 120 16.53 3.92 -27.10
CA SER A 120 17.44 3.20 -28.00
C SER A 120 17.87 1.82 -27.47
N GLU A 121 17.81 1.65 -26.14
CA GLU A 121 18.29 0.45 -25.44
C GLU A 121 17.15 -0.48 -25.01
N ILE A 122 15.99 0.09 -24.69
CA ILE A 122 14.84 -0.59 -24.09
C ILE A 122 13.59 -0.45 -24.96
N THR A 123 12.82 -1.54 -25.07
CA THR A 123 11.41 -1.50 -25.43
C THR A 123 10.59 -1.79 -24.17
N LEU A 124 9.81 -0.81 -23.72
CA LEU A 124 8.99 -0.87 -22.52
C LEU A 124 7.54 -1.23 -22.87
N TYR A 125 7.01 -2.24 -22.22
CA TYR A 125 5.63 -2.72 -22.34
C TYR A 125 4.93 -2.53 -20.99
N LEU A 126 3.90 -1.68 -20.96
CA LEU A 126 3.12 -1.37 -19.76
C LEU A 126 1.70 -1.92 -19.90
N VAL A 127 1.25 -2.67 -18.89
CA VAL A 127 -0.16 -3.04 -18.70
C VAL A 127 -0.64 -2.29 -17.44
N PRO A 128 -1.18 -1.06 -17.57
CA PRO A 128 -1.46 -0.21 -16.41
C PRO A 128 -2.60 -0.73 -15.52
N MET A 129 -3.48 -1.58 -16.05
CA MET A 129 -4.57 -2.16 -15.28
C MET A 129 -4.95 -3.52 -15.88
N LEU A 130 -4.50 -4.59 -15.25
CA LEU A 130 -4.80 -5.95 -15.71
C LEU A 130 -6.21 -6.41 -15.32
N ASN A 131 -6.72 -5.98 -14.16
CA ASN A 131 -8.02 -6.39 -13.61
C ASN A 131 -8.98 -5.19 -13.46
N PRO A 132 -9.51 -4.63 -14.57
CA PRO A 132 -10.44 -3.50 -14.52
C PRO A 132 -11.76 -3.85 -13.82
N ASP A 133 -12.13 -5.13 -13.81
CA ASP A 133 -13.30 -5.67 -13.13
C ASP A 133 -13.16 -5.65 -11.61
N GLY A 134 -12.00 -6.04 -11.09
CA GLY A 134 -11.65 -5.91 -9.68
C GLY A 134 -11.57 -4.44 -9.28
N ALA A 135 -10.97 -3.59 -10.13
CA ALA A 135 -10.81 -2.16 -9.85
C ALA A 135 -12.16 -1.44 -9.71
N ALA A 136 -13.14 -1.77 -10.56
CA ALA A 136 -14.50 -1.25 -10.45
C ALA A 136 -15.17 -1.57 -9.09
N ARG A 137 -14.78 -2.69 -8.46
CA ARG A 137 -15.31 -3.16 -7.16
C ARG A 137 -14.38 -2.92 -5.98
N ASN A 138 -13.20 -2.32 -6.17
CA ASN A 138 -12.13 -2.27 -5.17
C ASN A 138 -11.86 -3.65 -4.55
N SER A 139 -11.66 -4.65 -5.42
CA SER A 139 -11.53 -6.04 -5.03
C SER A 139 -10.22 -6.62 -5.53
N ARG A 140 -9.60 -7.42 -4.67
CA ARG A 140 -8.42 -8.22 -5.00
C ARG A 140 -8.65 -9.19 -6.16
N VAL A 141 -9.85 -9.75 -6.25
CA VAL A 141 -10.20 -10.80 -7.23
C VAL A 141 -10.92 -10.21 -8.46
N ASN A 142 -10.87 -10.91 -9.59
CA ASN A 142 -11.62 -10.51 -10.80
C ASN A 142 -13.14 -10.75 -10.63
N ALA A 143 -13.94 -10.49 -11.67
CA ALA A 143 -15.40 -10.66 -11.62
C ALA A 143 -15.86 -12.10 -11.32
N GLN A 144 -15.02 -13.11 -11.57
CA GLN A 144 -15.31 -14.53 -11.28
C GLN A 144 -14.88 -14.95 -9.87
N GLY A 145 -14.33 -14.03 -9.06
CA GLY A 145 -13.79 -14.36 -7.74
C GLY A 145 -12.41 -15.01 -7.77
N ILE A 146 -11.72 -14.99 -8.91
CA ILE A 146 -10.38 -15.57 -9.06
C ILE A 146 -9.32 -14.52 -8.68
N ASP A 147 -8.43 -14.86 -7.76
CA ASP A 147 -7.16 -14.13 -7.58
C ASP A 147 -6.27 -14.49 -8.78
N ILE A 148 -6.08 -13.54 -9.71
CA ILE A 148 -5.30 -13.73 -10.93
C ILE A 148 -3.86 -14.14 -10.58
N ASN A 149 -3.31 -13.67 -9.45
CA ASN A 149 -1.97 -14.03 -8.98
C ASN A 149 -1.92 -15.39 -8.24
N ARG A 150 -2.99 -16.19 -8.33
CA ARG A 150 -3.06 -17.60 -7.94
C ARG A 150 -3.47 -18.51 -9.11
N ASP A 151 -3.53 -17.96 -10.32
CA ASP A 151 -4.05 -18.60 -11.52
C ASP A 151 -2.99 -18.73 -12.64
N ALA A 152 -1.70 -18.47 -12.37
CA ALA A 152 -0.66 -18.48 -13.41
C ALA A 152 -0.40 -19.86 -14.06
N LEU A 153 -0.76 -20.96 -13.38
CA LEU A 153 -0.68 -22.32 -13.93
C LEU A 153 -1.94 -22.73 -14.67
N ALA A 154 -3.10 -22.49 -14.07
CA ALA A 154 -4.38 -22.97 -14.58
C ALA A 154 -4.95 -22.04 -15.67
N LEU A 155 -4.61 -20.74 -15.63
CA LEU A 155 -4.98 -19.72 -16.60
C LEU A 155 -6.48 -19.72 -16.92
N GLN A 156 -7.30 -19.81 -15.86
CA GLN A 156 -8.77 -19.84 -15.95
C GLN A 156 -9.36 -18.45 -16.20
N SER A 157 -8.73 -17.40 -15.67
CA SER A 157 -9.10 -16.01 -15.88
C SER A 157 -8.71 -15.53 -17.30
N PRO A 158 -9.56 -14.78 -18.01
CA PRO A 158 -9.17 -14.14 -19.27
C PRO A 158 -8.00 -13.17 -19.06
N GLU A 159 -7.97 -12.45 -17.94
CA GLU A 159 -6.89 -11.52 -17.60
C GLU A 159 -5.54 -12.26 -17.47
N GLY A 160 -5.51 -13.38 -16.75
CA GLY A 160 -4.31 -14.20 -16.59
C GLY A 160 -3.82 -14.78 -17.93
N ARG A 161 -4.75 -15.25 -18.79
CA ARG A 161 -4.40 -15.71 -20.15
C ARG A 161 -3.76 -14.62 -20.99
N LEU A 162 -4.31 -13.40 -20.96
CA LEU A 162 -3.79 -12.26 -21.71
C LEU A 162 -2.36 -11.92 -21.27
N LEU A 163 -2.11 -11.84 -19.95
CA LEU A 163 -0.77 -11.54 -19.43
C LEU A 163 0.25 -12.64 -19.79
N MET A 164 -0.11 -13.91 -19.65
CA MET A 164 0.74 -15.04 -20.02
C MET A 164 1.04 -15.05 -21.53
N GLN A 165 0.04 -14.84 -22.37
CA GLN A 165 0.20 -14.78 -23.83
C GLN A 165 1.12 -13.62 -24.22
N LEU A 166 0.92 -12.44 -23.63
CA LEU A 166 1.79 -11.29 -23.86
C LEU A 166 3.24 -11.61 -23.50
N ALA A 167 3.50 -12.17 -22.31
CA ALA A 167 4.85 -12.52 -21.88
C ALA A 167 5.51 -13.56 -22.81
N ARG A 168 4.75 -14.55 -23.29
CA ARG A 168 5.24 -15.53 -24.28
C ARG A 168 5.54 -14.91 -25.63
N GLN A 169 4.72 -13.95 -26.07
CA GLN A 169 4.89 -13.26 -27.34
C GLN A 169 6.11 -12.33 -27.33
N ILE A 170 6.23 -11.50 -26.29
CA ILE A 170 7.31 -10.50 -26.22
C ILE A 170 8.60 -11.09 -25.66
N GLN A 171 8.56 -12.17 -24.88
CA GLN A 171 9.71 -12.79 -24.19
C GLN A 171 10.58 -11.75 -23.46
N PRO A 172 10.06 -11.08 -22.42
CA PRO A 172 10.75 -9.95 -21.82
C PRO A 172 12.03 -10.40 -21.10
N ASP A 173 13.05 -9.55 -21.12
CA ASP A 173 14.29 -9.78 -20.36
C ASP A 173 14.11 -9.44 -18.87
N TYR A 174 13.23 -8.48 -18.59
CA TYR A 174 12.92 -7.95 -17.26
C TYR A 174 11.41 -7.84 -17.05
N GLY A 175 10.97 -8.11 -15.83
CA GLY A 175 9.58 -8.04 -15.42
C GLY A 175 9.42 -7.20 -14.15
N PHE A 176 8.46 -6.28 -14.12
CA PHE A 176 8.07 -5.56 -12.91
C PHE A 176 6.66 -5.96 -12.52
N ASN A 177 6.56 -6.75 -11.45
CA ASN A 177 5.30 -7.16 -10.85
C ASN A 177 4.90 -6.12 -9.81
N LEU A 178 3.86 -5.32 -10.11
CA LEU A 178 3.56 -4.12 -9.33
C LEU A 178 2.28 -4.31 -8.51
N HIS A 179 2.43 -4.24 -7.19
CA HIS A 179 1.41 -4.54 -6.20
C HIS A 179 1.34 -3.49 -5.08
N ASP A 180 0.26 -3.53 -4.31
CA ASP A 180 0.19 -2.88 -3.01
C ASP A 180 0.15 -3.95 -1.90
N GLN A 181 0.79 -3.68 -0.77
CA GLN A 181 0.65 -4.47 0.43
C GLN A 181 -0.26 -3.77 1.45
N ASN A 182 -0.85 -4.55 2.35
CA ASN A 182 -1.65 -3.97 3.42
C ASN A 182 -0.77 -3.08 4.32
N ARG A 183 -1.39 -2.06 4.91
CA ARG A 183 -0.74 -1.06 5.77
C ARG A 183 -0.21 -1.63 7.11
N PHE A 184 -0.49 -2.89 7.43
CA PHE A 184 -0.06 -3.52 8.68
C PHE A 184 1.32 -4.20 8.60
N HIS A 185 2.06 -4.02 7.51
CA HIS A 185 3.43 -4.53 7.39
C HIS A 185 4.44 -3.57 8.01
N ALA A 186 5.34 -4.10 8.86
CA ALA A 186 6.53 -3.39 9.32
C ALA A 186 7.76 -3.70 8.44
N ALA A 187 8.71 -2.76 8.34
CA ALA A 187 10.01 -2.98 7.70
C ALA A 187 10.99 -3.60 8.72
N GLY A 188 11.13 -4.93 8.69
CA GLY A 188 11.92 -5.65 9.69
C GLY A 188 11.33 -5.54 11.09
N GLU A 189 12.23 -5.43 12.07
CA GLU A 189 11.88 -5.27 13.49
C GLU A 189 11.62 -3.80 13.88
N ALA A 190 11.94 -2.85 13.01
CA ALA A 190 11.66 -1.44 13.27
C ALA A 190 10.14 -1.20 13.37
N PRO A 191 9.68 -0.31 14.26
CA PRO A 191 8.26 0.04 14.39
C PRO A 191 7.77 0.96 13.25
N ASN A 192 8.33 0.81 12.06
CA ASN A 192 8.06 1.64 10.89
C ASN A 192 7.30 0.84 9.83
N PRO A 193 6.30 1.44 9.18
CA PRO A 193 5.59 0.77 8.11
C PRO A 193 6.54 0.46 6.95
N ALA A 194 6.41 -0.72 6.36
CA ALA A 194 7.10 -1.06 5.13
C ALA A 194 6.44 -0.28 3.98
N THR A 195 6.97 0.89 3.64
CA THR A 195 6.41 1.75 2.59
C THR A 195 6.71 1.19 1.20
N ILE A 196 7.87 0.57 1.02
CA ILE A 196 8.20 -0.23 -0.16
C ILE A 196 8.71 -1.57 0.33
N SER A 197 8.18 -2.68 -0.22
CA SER A 197 8.87 -3.96 -0.14
C SER A 197 9.26 -4.46 -1.53
N LEU A 198 10.43 -5.09 -1.62
CA LEU A 198 10.95 -5.63 -2.88
C LEU A 198 11.19 -7.14 -2.77
N LEU A 199 11.13 -7.84 -3.89
CA LEU A 199 11.50 -9.26 -3.95
C LEU A 199 12.00 -9.61 -5.35
N ALA A 200 13.07 -10.40 -5.42
CA ALA A 200 13.43 -11.18 -6.60
C ALA A 200 12.81 -12.58 -6.46
N PRO A 201 11.69 -12.89 -7.13
CA PRO A 201 10.90 -14.10 -6.87
C PRO A 201 11.71 -15.38 -7.08
N ALA A 202 11.40 -16.40 -6.30
CA ALA A 202 11.98 -17.73 -6.49
C ALA A 202 11.41 -18.35 -7.77
N TYR A 203 12.24 -19.10 -8.50
CA TYR A 203 11.79 -19.85 -9.68
C TYR A 203 11.56 -21.34 -9.39
N ASN A 204 12.00 -21.83 -8.23
CA ASN A 204 11.83 -23.20 -7.79
C ASN A 204 11.74 -23.29 -6.25
N ALA A 205 11.33 -24.45 -5.75
CA ALA A 205 11.19 -24.70 -4.31
C ALA A 205 12.50 -24.56 -3.51
N ALA A 206 13.64 -24.87 -4.14
CA ALA A 206 14.97 -24.76 -3.54
C ALA A 206 15.45 -23.31 -3.39
N ARG A 207 14.77 -22.35 -4.04
CA ARG A 207 15.14 -20.93 -4.07
C ARG A 207 16.55 -20.74 -4.61
N ASP A 208 16.90 -21.48 -5.65
CA ASP A 208 18.18 -21.34 -6.33
C ASP A 208 18.33 -19.96 -6.97
N ILE A 209 19.57 -19.58 -7.30
CA ILE A 209 19.92 -18.32 -7.96
C ILE A 209 20.52 -18.63 -9.33
N ASN A 210 19.67 -18.60 -10.36
CA ASN A 210 20.10 -18.62 -11.76
C ASN A 210 20.42 -17.20 -12.25
N ASP A 211 20.80 -17.06 -13.53
CA ASP A 211 21.20 -15.77 -14.08
C ASP A 211 20.06 -14.72 -14.10
N SER A 212 18.81 -15.13 -14.35
CA SER A 212 17.68 -14.20 -14.39
C SER A 212 17.34 -13.68 -12.99
N ARG A 213 17.27 -14.56 -11.99
CA ARG A 213 17.04 -14.17 -10.60
C ARG A 213 18.20 -13.34 -10.05
N ARG A 214 19.45 -13.69 -10.41
CA ARG A 214 20.63 -12.87 -10.05
C ARG A 214 20.49 -11.44 -10.57
N ARG A 215 20.11 -11.24 -11.84
CA ARG A 215 19.89 -9.89 -12.39
C ARG A 215 18.79 -9.14 -11.65
N ALA A 216 17.69 -9.80 -11.29
CA ALA A 216 16.63 -9.18 -10.50
C ALA A 216 17.12 -8.76 -9.10
N MET A 217 17.86 -9.64 -8.40
CA MET A 217 18.49 -9.31 -7.12
C MET A 217 19.44 -8.10 -7.26
N GLN A 218 20.23 -8.07 -8.34
CA GLN A 218 21.15 -6.96 -8.61
C GLN A 218 20.42 -5.65 -8.92
N LEU A 219 19.28 -5.68 -9.63
CA LEU A 219 18.45 -4.49 -9.84
C LEU A 219 17.95 -3.90 -8.52
N ILE A 220 17.54 -4.75 -7.57
CA ILE A 220 17.12 -4.33 -6.24
C ILE A 220 18.32 -3.84 -5.41
N ALA A 221 19.43 -4.58 -5.42
CA ALA A 221 20.66 -4.19 -4.73
C ALA A 221 21.18 -2.83 -5.19
N HIS A 222 21.15 -2.56 -6.50
CA HIS A 222 21.64 -1.31 -7.10
C HIS A 222 20.97 -0.05 -6.57
N ILE A 223 19.68 -0.13 -6.26
CA ILE A 223 18.88 1.01 -5.81
C ILE A 223 18.79 1.12 -4.29
N LYS A 224 19.16 0.07 -3.55
CA LYS A 224 19.01 0.03 -2.09
C LYS A 224 19.72 1.20 -1.39
N PRO A 225 20.97 1.56 -1.72
CA PRO A 225 21.63 2.69 -1.05
C PRO A 225 20.84 4.00 -1.20
N TRP A 226 20.21 4.20 -2.36
CA TRP A 226 19.36 5.35 -2.57
C TRP A 226 18.06 5.26 -1.75
N LEU A 227 17.38 4.10 -1.75
CA LEU A 227 16.19 3.90 -0.92
C LEU A 227 16.46 4.10 0.58
N ASP A 228 17.57 3.61 1.10
CA ASP A 228 17.96 3.80 2.50
C ASP A 228 18.09 5.30 2.87
N THR A 229 18.44 6.16 1.92
CA THR A 229 18.46 7.61 2.13
C THR A 229 17.08 8.27 2.02
N GLN A 230 16.20 7.76 1.15
CA GLN A 230 14.88 8.34 0.92
C GLN A 230 13.84 7.92 1.96
N ILE A 231 13.92 6.67 2.40
CA ILE A 231 12.97 6.03 3.30
C ILE A 231 13.72 5.16 4.33
N PRO A 232 14.56 5.77 5.19
CA PRO A 232 15.34 5.04 6.18
C PRO A 232 14.42 4.18 7.07
N ASP A 233 14.73 2.90 7.22
CA ASP A 233 13.94 1.93 8.00
C ASP A 233 12.49 1.70 7.53
N HIS A 234 12.19 2.00 6.27
CA HIS A 234 10.87 1.79 5.64
C HIS A 234 10.92 0.85 4.42
N LEU A 235 12.10 0.32 4.10
CA LEU A 235 12.33 -0.67 3.05
C LEU A 235 12.26 -2.09 3.62
N GLY A 236 11.36 -2.91 3.07
CA GLY A 236 11.24 -4.33 3.40
C GLY A 236 11.60 -5.25 2.23
N ARG A 237 11.78 -6.54 2.53
CA ARG A 237 11.86 -7.63 1.55
C ARG A 237 10.68 -8.57 1.76
N TYR A 238 9.95 -8.87 0.70
CA TYR A 238 8.86 -9.85 0.80
C TYR A 238 9.43 -11.27 0.96
N ASN A 239 8.69 -12.19 1.59
CA ASN A 239 9.14 -13.57 1.69
C ASN A 239 9.24 -14.21 0.29
N ASP A 240 10.28 -15.03 0.08
CA ASP A 240 10.57 -15.67 -1.20
C ASP A 240 10.09 -17.13 -1.26
N THR A 241 9.02 -17.45 -0.51
CA THR A 241 8.42 -18.78 -0.56
C THR A 241 7.86 -19.04 -1.95
N TRP A 242 8.40 -20.05 -2.62
CA TRP A 242 8.01 -20.37 -3.98
C TRP A 242 6.52 -20.71 -4.09
N SER A 243 5.84 -19.96 -4.97
CA SER A 243 4.43 -20.08 -5.32
C SER A 243 4.31 -20.17 -6.84
N PRO A 244 4.36 -21.38 -7.44
CA PRO A 244 4.30 -21.53 -8.90
C PRO A 244 2.96 -21.08 -9.50
N ARG A 245 1.94 -20.83 -8.66
CA ARG A 245 0.64 -20.31 -9.08
C ARG A 245 0.63 -18.79 -9.26
N SER A 246 1.70 -18.10 -8.85
CA SER A 246 1.84 -16.65 -8.96
C SER A 246 2.60 -16.27 -10.22
N PHE A 247 2.24 -15.11 -10.79
CA PHE A 247 2.84 -14.65 -12.04
C PHE A 247 4.31 -14.26 -11.86
N GLY A 248 4.69 -13.70 -10.71
CA GLY A 248 6.08 -13.36 -10.39
C GLY A 248 7.03 -14.56 -10.50
N ASP A 249 6.73 -15.63 -9.76
CA ASP A 249 7.50 -16.88 -9.74
C ASP A 249 7.46 -17.62 -11.09
N THR A 250 6.27 -17.67 -11.72
CA THR A 250 6.12 -18.28 -13.04
C THR A 250 7.00 -17.57 -14.07
N PHE A 251 7.00 -16.24 -14.08
CA PHE A 251 7.82 -15.45 -15.00
C PHE A 251 9.32 -15.55 -14.67
N ALA A 252 9.70 -15.62 -13.39
CA ALA A 252 11.07 -15.92 -12.99
C ALA A 252 11.51 -17.30 -13.53
N GLY A 253 10.63 -18.31 -13.45
CA GLY A 253 10.82 -19.65 -14.03
C GLY A 253 10.89 -19.68 -15.56
N MET A 254 10.28 -18.72 -16.23
CA MET A 254 10.41 -18.50 -17.67
C MET A 254 11.72 -17.79 -18.06
N GLY A 255 12.61 -17.50 -17.10
CA GLY A 255 13.89 -16.83 -17.33
C GLY A 255 13.82 -15.30 -17.34
N ILE A 256 12.68 -14.72 -16.94
CA ILE A 256 12.49 -13.27 -16.85
C ILE A 256 13.16 -12.77 -15.57
N SER A 257 13.89 -11.66 -15.65
CA SER A 257 14.50 -11.03 -14.47
C SER A 257 13.42 -10.22 -13.74
N THR A 258 12.58 -10.90 -12.97
CA THR A 258 11.38 -10.33 -12.34
C THR A 258 11.69 -9.66 -11.00
N VAL A 259 11.21 -8.43 -10.80
CA VAL A 259 11.20 -7.72 -9.52
C VAL A 259 9.74 -7.50 -9.11
N LEU A 260 9.39 -7.95 -7.91
CA LEU A 260 8.15 -7.60 -7.23
C LEU A 260 8.35 -6.28 -6.48
N VAL A 261 7.39 -5.37 -6.63
CA VAL A 261 7.29 -4.13 -5.86
C VAL A 261 5.96 -4.10 -5.14
N GLU A 262 6.01 -3.94 -3.82
CA GLU A 262 4.86 -3.88 -2.93
C GLU A 262 4.79 -2.48 -2.30
N ALA A 263 3.81 -1.67 -2.71
CA ALA A 263 3.54 -0.37 -2.13
C ALA A 263 2.76 -0.52 -0.82
N GLY A 264 3.38 -0.19 0.31
CA GLY A 264 2.72 -0.25 1.62
C GLY A 264 2.25 1.12 2.11
N GLY A 265 1.93 1.19 3.39
CA GLY A 265 1.52 2.46 4.01
C GLY A 265 2.72 3.33 4.39
N HIS A 266 2.43 4.60 4.63
CA HIS A 266 3.33 5.55 5.26
C HIS A 266 2.49 6.39 6.23
N ARG A 267 3.10 6.97 7.27
CA ARG A 267 2.34 7.80 8.22
C ARG A 267 1.81 9.05 7.54
N ALA A 268 0.60 9.49 7.89
CA ALA A 268 -0.08 10.65 7.31
C ALA A 268 -0.21 10.58 5.76
N ASP A 269 -0.46 9.39 5.20
CA ASP A 269 -0.49 9.16 3.76
C ASP A 269 -1.56 8.14 3.33
N ASP A 270 -2.82 8.53 3.50
CA ASP A 270 -3.98 7.64 3.31
C ASP A 270 -4.10 7.06 1.90
N ASN A 271 -3.62 7.80 0.90
CA ASN A 271 -3.67 7.43 -0.50
C ASN A 271 -2.31 6.96 -1.05
N ARG A 272 -1.35 6.61 -0.16
CA ARG A 272 -0.03 6.05 -0.54
C ARG A 272 0.76 6.93 -1.52
N GLN A 273 0.65 8.25 -1.44
CA GLN A 273 1.36 9.18 -2.31
C GLN A 273 2.89 9.13 -2.11
N VAL A 274 3.38 8.78 -0.91
CA VAL A 274 4.81 8.54 -0.67
C VAL A 274 5.26 7.30 -1.45
N ALA A 275 4.51 6.20 -1.37
CA ALA A 275 4.84 4.98 -2.11
C ALA A 275 4.68 5.17 -3.64
N ARG A 276 3.69 5.96 -4.10
CA ARG A 276 3.52 6.35 -5.51
C ARG A 276 4.77 7.06 -6.04
N ARG A 277 5.24 8.09 -5.33
CA ARG A 277 6.46 8.83 -5.68
C ARG A 277 7.66 7.89 -5.79
N LEU A 278 7.84 7.02 -4.80
CA LEU A 278 8.96 6.08 -4.77
C LEU A 278 8.87 5.08 -5.92
N ASN A 279 7.69 4.53 -6.23
CA ASN A 279 7.49 3.67 -7.41
C ASN A 279 7.92 4.37 -8.71
N PHE A 280 7.50 5.63 -8.92
CA PHE A 280 7.93 6.41 -10.08
C PHE A 280 9.47 6.52 -10.15
N GLN A 281 10.11 6.90 -9.04
CA GLN A 281 11.56 7.06 -8.96
C GLN A 281 12.31 5.74 -9.18
N LEU A 282 11.76 4.62 -8.67
CA LEU A 282 12.27 3.28 -8.90
C LEU A 282 12.26 2.92 -10.39
N TYR A 283 11.17 3.24 -11.10
CA TYR A 283 11.07 2.97 -12.53
C TYR A 283 12.12 3.77 -13.32
N VAL A 284 12.29 5.06 -13.02
CA VAL A 284 13.33 5.89 -13.65
C VAL A 284 14.72 5.32 -13.38
N ALA A 285 15.02 4.98 -12.14
CA ALA A 285 16.30 4.40 -11.74
C ALA A 285 16.58 3.07 -12.45
N TRP A 286 15.60 2.18 -12.54
CA TRP A 286 15.76 0.90 -13.22
C TRP A 286 15.84 1.03 -14.74
N LEU A 287 15.12 1.94 -15.38
CA LEU A 287 15.31 2.21 -16.81
C LEU A 287 16.74 2.65 -17.09
N ASN A 288 17.29 3.56 -16.29
CA ASN A 288 18.70 3.99 -16.38
C ASN A 288 19.67 2.82 -16.18
N ALA A 289 19.41 2.01 -15.15
CA ALA A 289 20.29 0.90 -14.80
C ALA A 289 20.25 -0.22 -15.85
N ILE A 290 19.09 -0.52 -16.42
CA ILE A 290 18.92 -1.51 -17.50
C ILE A 290 19.54 -1.00 -18.80
N ALA A 291 19.33 0.27 -19.15
CA ALA A 291 19.89 0.87 -20.35
C ALA A 291 21.43 0.85 -20.31
N SER A 292 22.03 1.29 -19.21
CA SER A 292 23.50 1.34 -19.04
C SER A 292 24.14 -0.01 -18.66
N GLY A 293 23.38 -0.92 -18.04
CA GLY A 293 23.91 -2.13 -17.41
C GLY A 293 24.57 -1.91 -16.04
N SER A 294 24.43 -0.72 -15.44
CA SER A 294 25.09 -0.35 -14.18
C SER A 294 24.74 -1.26 -13.00
N TYR A 295 23.53 -1.84 -12.97
CA TYR A 295 23.09 -2.73 -11.89
C TYR A 295 23.98 -3.97 -11.73
N ARG A 296 24.70 -4.39 -12.78
CA ARG A 296 25.54 -5.61 -12.77
C ARG A 296 26.68 -5.54 -11.77
N ALA A 297 27.08 -4.34 -11.36
CA ALA A 297 28.11 -4.13 -10.35
C ALA A 297 27.59 -4.26 -8.91
N ALA A 298 26.27 -4.27 -8.71
CA ALA A 298 25.69 -4.31 -7.38
C ALA A 298 25.92 -5.70 -6.73
N PRO A 299 26.43 -5.75 -5.48
CA PRO A 299 26.63 -7.00 -4.79
C PRO A 299 25.31 -7.55 -4.27
N LEU A 300 25.15 -8.88 -4.30
CA LEU A 300 23.93 -9.55 -3.82
C LEU A 300 23.72 -9.34 -2.30
N SER A 301 24.81 -9.08 -1.56
CA SER A 301 24.76 -8.76 -0.13
C SER A 301 23.86 -7.57 0.18
N ASP A 302 23.76 -6.59 -0.73
CA ASP A 302 22.88 -5.43 -0.51
C ASP A 302 21.41 -5.86 -0.56
N TYR A 303 21.04 -6.75 -1.50
CA TYR A 303 19.70 -7.35 -1.51
C TYR A 303 19.44 -8.23 -0.28
N GLU A 304 20.45 -8.97 0.16
CA GLU A 304 20.38 -9.85 1.34
C GLU A 304 20.23 -9.07 2.65
N ALA A 305 20.79 -7.85 2.71
CA ALA A 305 20.71 -6.95 3.84
C ALA A 305 19.33 -6.27 3.99
N ILE A 306 18.43 -6.40 3.00
CA ILE A 306 17.06 -5.87 3.15
C ILE A 306 16.30 -6.76 4.16
N PRO A 307 15.78 -6.18 5.27
CA PRO A 307 15.07 -6.95 6.27
C PRO A 307 13.75 -7.48 5.71
N PHE A 308 13.34 -8.68 6.14
CA PHE A 308 12.02 -9.18 5.75
C PHE A 308 10.91 -8.29 6.30
N ASN A 309 9.84 -8.11 5.53
CA ASN A 309 8.64 -7.43 6.02
C ASN A 309 7.93 -8.30 7.08
N ARG A 310 7.41 -7.67 8.12
CA ARG A 310 6.69 -8.35 9.21
C ARG A 310 5.21 -8.02 9.12
N SER A 311 4.44 -8.95 8.56
CA SER A 311 2.98 -8.83 8.47
C SER A 311 2.34 -8.73 9.86
N GLY A 312 1.45 -7.76 10.04
CA GLY A 312 0.80 -7.50 11.33
C GLY A 312 1.65 -6.72 12.34
N GLY A 313 2.88 -6.34 11.97
CA GLY A 313 3.79 -5.57 12.82
C GLY A 313 3.39 -4.11 13.06
N LEU A 314 2.42 -3.60 12.29
CA LEU A 314 1.81 -2.27 12.47
C LEU A 314 0.37 -2.39 12.97
N LYS A 315 -0.06 -1.42 13.78
CA LYS A 315 -1.46 -1.18 14.16
C LYS A 315 -1.89 0.20 13.70
N ASP A 316 -3.19 0.40 13.54
CA ASP A 316 -3.70 1.74 13.25
C ASP A 316 -3.57 2.65 14.48
N LEU A 317 -3.86 2.12 15.65
CA LEU A 317 -3.75 2.82 16.91
C LEU A 317 -3.11 1.94 17.98
N ILE A 318 -2.18 2.50 18.76
CA ILE A 318 -1.72 1.92 20.02
C ILE A 318 -1.97 2.93 21.15
N LEU A 319 -2.67 2.47 22.19
CA LEU A 319 -2.76 3.16 23.48
C LEU A 319 -1.76 2.49 24.44
N LYS A 320 -0.73 3.20 24.87
CA LYS A 320 0.31 2.70 25.77
C LYS A 320 -0.07 2.91 27.23
N ASN A 321 0.28 1.96 28.10
CA ASN A 321 0.21 2.10 29.56
C ASN A 321 -1.20 2.31 30.14
N LEU A 322 -2.23 1.67 29.55
CA LEU A 322 -3.60 1.77 30.06
C LEU A 322 -3.80 0.87 31.29
N GLN A 323 -4.36 1.43 32.36
CA GLN A 323 -4.71 0.66 33.55
C GLN A 323 -6.01 -0.13 33.32
N VAL A 324 -6.00 -1.41 33.66
CA VAL A 324 -7.16 -2.31 33.57
C VAL A 324 -7.32 -3.01 34.91
N ARG A 325 -8.52 -2.97 35.47
CA ARG A 325 -8.86 -3.69 36.70
C ARG A 325 -9.91 -4.74 36.42
N VAL A 326 -9.66 -5.97 36.85
CA VAL A 326 -10.63 -7.07 36.82
C VAL A 326 -10.70 -7.69 38.21
N ALA A 327 -11.89 -7.70 38.81
CA ALA A 327 -12.08 -8.03 40.21
C ALA A 327 -11.12 -7.22 41.10
N ASP A 328 -10.20 -7.89 41.80
CA ASP A 328 -9.24 -7.27 42.72
C ASP A 328 -7.82 -7.17 42.17
N THR A 329 -7.62 -7.44 40.87
CA THR A 329 -6.30 -7.40 40.23
C THR A 329 -6.22 -6.21 39.27
N ASP A 330 -5.17 -5.41 39.44
CA ASP A 330 -4.81 -4.33 38.52
C ASP A 330 -3.70 -4.80 37.56
N ALA A 331 -3.78 -4.36 36.32
CA ALA A 331 -2.75 -4.54 35.31
C ALA A 331 -2.55 -3.24 34.52
N VAL A 332 -1.34 -3.05 34.01
CA VAL A 332 -1.02 -2.02 33.02
C VAL A 332 -0.70 -2.74 31.72
N LEU A 333 -1.37 -2.37 30.63
CA LEU A 333 -1.18 -2.98 29.33
C LEU A 333 -1.33 -1.96 28.21
N ASP A 334 -0.79 -2.31 27.04
CA ASP A 334 -1.03 -1.59 25.82
C ASP A 334 -2.22 -2.21 25.06
N ILE A 335 -2.98 -1.38 24.34
CA ILE A 335 -4.08 -1.81 23.46
C ILE A 335 -3.76 -1.42 22.02
N GLY A 336 -3.69 -2.42 21.14
CA GLY A 336 -3.52 -2.26 19.70
C GLY A 336 -4.85 -2.44 18.96
N VAL A 337 -5.20 -1.48 18.11
CA VAL A 337 -6.48 -1.42 17.39
C VAL A 337 -6.25 -1.33 15.89
N ASN A 338 -7.06 -2.08 15.12
CA ASN A 338 -7.10 -2.01 13.67
C ASN A 338 -8.51 -1.63 13.18
N PHE A 339 -8.58 -0.69 12.23
CA PHE A 339 -9.76 -0.27 11.50
C PHE A 339 -9.99 -1.20 10.30
N HIS A 340 -11.19 -1.76 10.19
CA HIS A 340 -11.63 -2.46 9.01
C HIS A 340 -12.38 -1.46 8.13
N THR A 341 -11.78 -1.10 7.00
CA THR A 341 -12.30 -0.09 6.07
C THR A 341 -13.24 -0.68 5.01
N GLU A 342 -13.48 -2.00 5.03
CA GLU A 342 -14.41 -2.69 4.14
C GLU A 342 -15.75 -2.93 4.86
N GLY A 343 -16.87 -2.48 4.26
CA GLY A 343 -18.23 -2.61 4.81
C GLY A 343 -18.59 -1.53 5.84
N ASP A 344 -19.37 -1.91 6.86
CA ASP A 344 -19.75 -1.04 7.99
C ASP A 344 -18.52 -0.74 8.86
N SER A 345 -17.68 0.21 8.43
CA SER A 345 -16.40 0.60 9.04
C SER A 345 -16.35 0.36 10.56
N TYR A 346 -15.65 -0.68 11.00
CA TYR A 346 -15.57 -1.05 12.41
C TYR A 346 -14.12 -1.23 12.86
N ALA A 347 -13.81 -0.80 14.08
CA ALA A 347 -12.52 -1.02 14.70
C ALA A 347 -12.58 -2.13 15.73
N ARG A 348 -11.54 -2.95 15.78
CA ARG A 348 -11.40 -4.01 16.78
C ARG A 348 -10.07 -3.94 17.49
N ILE A 349 -10.08 -4.37 18.75
CA ILE A 349 -8.87 -4.66 19.52
C ILE A 349 -8.21 -5.88 18.87
N HIS A 350 -7.01 -5.67 18.33
CA HIS A 350 -6.25 -6.71 17.62
C HIS A 350 -5.10 -7.25 18.47
N GLU A 351 -4.59 -6.46 19.42
CA GLU A 351 -3.48 -6.85 20.28
C GLU A 351 -3.64 -6.26 21.69
N LEU A 352 -3.19 -6.99 22.72
CA LEU A 352 -3.26 -6.59 24.12
C LEU A 352 -2.01 -7.08 24.88
N GLY A 353 -1.52 -6.28 25.83
CA GLY A 353 -0.40 -6.68 26.70
C GLY A 353 0.85 -5.84 26.45
N ASP A 354 1.98 -6.49 26.20
CA ASP A 354 3.22 -5.82 25.83
C ASP A 354 3.29 -5.64 24.31
N LEU A 355 3.12 -4.39 23.86
CA LEU A 355 3.20 -4.03 22.44
C LEU A 355 4.52 -3.33 22.08
N SER A 356 5.57 -3.46 22.90
CA SER A 356 6.89 -2.83 22.65
C SER A 356 7.50 -3.19 21.29
N GLY A 357 7.20 -4.37 20.77
CA GLY A 357 7.64 -4.81 19.45
C GLY A 357 6.83 -4.28 18.27
N TYR A 358 5.70 -3.57 18.46
CA TYR A 358 4.81 -3.14 17.39
C TYR A 358 4.99 -1.66 17.03
N GLY A 359 4.82 -1.36 15.74
CA GLY A 359 4.63 0.02 15.27
C GLY A 359 3.16 0.44 15.30
N ALA A 360 2.92 1.74 15.25
CA ALA A 360 1.60 2.30 15.01
C ALA A 360 1.62 3.47 14.03
N TYR A 361 0.47 3.70 13.40
CA TYR A 361 0.16 4.95 12.70
C TYR A 361 -0.16 6.06 13.70
N HIS A 362 -1.00 5.75 14.70
CA HIS A 362 -1.28 6.64 15.83
C HIS A 362 -0.84 5.99 17.15
N LEU A 363 -0.03 6.69 17.94
CA LEU A 363 0.45 6.21 19.23
C LEU A 363 0.17 7.25 20.32
N PHE A 364 -0.53 6.84 21.37
CA PHE A 364 -0.80 7.72 22.52
C PHE A 364 -0.38 7.03 23.81
N ASP A 365 0.41 7.74 24.62
CA ASP A 365 0.65 7.36 26.00
C ASP A 365 -0.54 7.81 26.87
N VAL A 366 -1.24 6.84 27.45
CA VAL A 366 -2.41 7.07 28.31
C VAL A 366 -2.11 6.71 29.77
N THR A 367 -0.84 6.82 30.18
CA THR A 367 -0.41 6.64 31.57
C THR A 367 -1.29 7.44 32.52
N GLY A 368 -1.74 6.77 33.59
CA GLY A 368 -2.63 7.36 34.60
C GLY A 368 -4.11 7.31 34.22
N LEU A 369 -4.46 6.84 33.02
CA LEU A 369 -5.83 6.58 32.63
C LEU A 369 -6.22 5.12 32.86
N ARG A 370 -7.49 4.90 33.18
CA ARG A 370 -8.07 3.57 33.44
C ARG A 370 -9.16 3.24 32.43
N TYR A 371 -9.12 2.02 31.91
CA TYR A 371 -10.16 1.44 31.06
C TYR A 371 -11.49 1.34 31.80
N GLN A 372 -12.58 1.72 31.12
CA GLN A 372 -13.94 1.39 31.54
C GLN A 372 -14.79 1.00 30.33
N GLN A 373 -15.50 -0.12 30.45
CA GLN A 373 -16.47 -0.53 29.45
C GLN A 373 -17.61 0.50 29.37
N GLY A 374 -17.92 0.94 28.15
CA GLY A 374 -19.04 1.85 27.91
C GLY A 374 -20.40 1.15 27.95
N ARG A 375 -21.45 1.91 28.28
CA ARG A 375 -22.83 1.42 28.39
C ARG A 375 -23.67 1.80 27.17
N ALA A 376 -24.75 1.06 26.96
CA ALA A 376 -25.77 1.36 25.96
C ALA A 376 -26.76 2.41 26.49
N TYR A 377 -27.02 3.46 25.71
CA TYR A 377 -28.17 4.33 25.94
C TYR A 377 -29.40 3.75 25.22
N PRO A 378 -30.49 3.40 25.94
CA PRO A 378 -31.68 2.86 25.31
C PRO A 378 -32.44 3.95 24.55
N LEU A 379 -32.73 3.72 23.27
CA LEU A 379 -33.60 4.56 22.45
C LEU A 379 -35.05 4.14 22.68
N SER A 380 -35.70 4.76 23.66
CA SER A 380 -37.14 4.59 23.95
C SER A 380 -38.02 5.64 23.27
N GLU A 381 -37.44 6.77 22.89
CA GLU A 381 -38.12 7.91 22.26
C GLU A 381 -37.17 8.61 21.27
N PRO A 382 -37.69 9.45 20.35
CA PRO A 382 -36.85 10.22 19.44
C PRO A 382 -35.81 11.08 20.17
N LEU A 383 -34.55 10.96 19.78
CA LEU A 383 -33.41 11.68 20.35
C LEU A 383 -32.68 12.45 19.24
N LEU A 384 -32.60 13.77 19.40
CA LEU A 384 -31.65 14.59 18.67
C LEU A 384 -30.27 14.47 19.32
N LEU A 385 -29.28 14.03 18.54
CA LEU A 385 -27.91 13.85 19.00
C LEU A 385 -26.99 14.88 18.33
N ASP A 386 -26.93 16.07 18.91
CA ASP A 386 -25.89 17.05 18.64
C ASP A 386 -24.63 16.80 19.48
N ASP A 387 -23.57 17.57 19.23
CA ASP A 387 -22.27 17.43 19.90
C ASP A 387 -22.36 17.64 21.42
N GLN A 388 -23.14 18.62 21.88
CA GLN A 388 -23.31 18.91 23.31
C GLN A 388 -24.03 17.77 24.03
N ARG A 389 -25.12 17.26 23.44
CA ARG A 389 -25.87 16.13 23.97
C ARG A 389 -25.02 14.88 23.98
N TYR A 390 -24.27 14.62 22.91
CA TYR A 390 -23.41 13.45 22.86
C TYR A 390 -22.29 13.52 23.91
N GLN A 391 -21.66 14.69 24.08
CA GLN A 391 -20.68 14.92 25.14
C GLN A 391 -21.23 14.60 26.53
N GLN A 392 -22.46 15.03 26.84
CA GLN A 392 -23.11 14.74 28.12
C GLN A 392 -23.33 13.22 28.32
N LEU A 393 -23.82 12.52 27.29
CA LEU A 393 -24.02 11.07 27.34
C LEU A 393 -22.70 10.32 27.54
N LEU A 394 -21.64 10.75 26.85
CA LEU A 394 -20.29 10.18 27.00
C LEU A 394 -19.73 10.39 28.41
N ARG A 395 -19.92 11.58 29.01
CA ARG A 395 -19.55 11.84 30.42
C ARG A 395 -20.29 10.93 31.40
N GLN A 396 -21.54 10.58 31.08
CA GLN A 396 -22.33 9.62 31.85
C GLN A 396 -21.95 8.16 31.55
N GLY A 397 -20.98 7.91 30.65
CA GLY A 397 -20.49 6.60 30.29
C GLY A 397 -21.32 5.85 29.23
N TYR A 398 -22.21 6.54 28.53
CA TYR A 398 -22.92 5.98 27.38
C TYR A 398 -22.10 6.17 26.11
N THR A 399 -21.69 5.08 25.48
CA THR A 399 -20.78 5.08 24.31
C THR A 399 -21.45 4.63 23.01
N HIS A 400 -22.63 4.04 23.13
CA HIS A 400 -23.39 3.52 22.01
C HIS A 400 -24.88 3.51 22.37
N PHE A 401 -25.72 3.33 21.35
CA PHE A 401 -27.17 3.32 21.47
C PHE A 401 -27.71 1.91 21.25
N SER A 402 -28.83 1.58 21.89
CA SER A 402 -29.56 0.32 21.64
C SER A 402 -31.04 0.58 21.41
N GLY A 403 -31.67 -0.16 20.49
CA GLY A 403 -33.09 -0.01 20.13
C GLY A 403 -33.29 0.33 18.66
N ASP A 404 -34.40 1.00 18.34
CA ASP A 404 -34.72 1.39 16.96
C ASP A 404 -33.84 2.57 16.52
N ALA A 405 -32.98 2.34 15.52
CA ALA A 405 -32.10 3.37 14.96
C ALA A 405 -32.85 4.57 14.37
N LYS A 406 -34.13 4.39 13.97
CA LYS A 406 -34.96 5.47 13.44
C LYS A 406 -35.29 6.55 14.46
N LEU A 407 -35.18 6.23 15.74
CA LEU A 407 -35.39 7.19 16.83
C LEU A 407 -34.18 8.13 17.00
N LEU A 408 -33.04 7.87 16.36
CA LEU A 408 -31.84 8.67 16.52
C LEU A 408 -31.65 9.65 15.36
N GLN A 409 -31.91 10.94 15.60
CA GLN A 409 -31.61 12.00 14.66
C GLN A 409 -30.18 12.53 14.90
N ARG A 410 -29.24 12.20 14.01
CA ARG A 410 -27.82 12.53 14.17
C ARG A 410 -27.51 13.94 13.66
N GLN A 411 -26.93 14.78 14.52
CA GLN A 411 -26.39 16.11 14.21
C GLN A 411 -24.96 16.30 14.74
N THR A 412 -24.20 15.21 14.77
CA THR A 412 -22.79 15.16 15.18
C THR A 412 -21.95 14.56 14.07
N ARG A 413 -20.68 14.97 13.99
CA ARG A 413 -19.69 14.35 13.09
C ARG A 413 -18.90 13.22 13.76
N LEU A 414 -19.10 13.00 15.06
CA LEU A 414 -18.44 11.96 15.82
C LEU A 414 -18.97 10.56 15.43
N PRO A 415 -18.17 9.49 15.60
CA PRO A 415 -18.66 8.14 15.38
C PRO A 415 -19.83 7.80 16.32
N VAL A 416 -20.91 7.30 15.74
CA VAL A 416 -22.14 6.91 16.46
C VAL A 416 -22.46 5.45 16.16
N LEU A 417 -22.40 4.62 17.20
CA LEU A 417 -22.71 3.20 17.13
C LEU A 417 -24.13 2.94 17.63
N VAL A 418 -24.93 2.23 16.83
CA VAL A 418 -26.29 1.80 17.20
C VAL A 418 -26.34 0.28 17.10
N ASN A 419 -26.75 -0.38 18.17
CA ASN A 419 -26.76 -1.84 18.33
C ASN A 419 -25.42 -2.53 17.99
N PRO A 420 -24.25 -2.03 18.46
CA PRO A 420 -23.01 -2.77 18.26
C PRO A 420 -23.05 -4.10 19.00
N LEU A 421 -22.24 -5.06 18.55
CA LEU A 421 -22.04 -6.32 19.29
C LEU A 421 -21.58 -6.01 20.71
N ARG A 422 -22.31 -6.52 21.70
CA ARG A 422 -22.00 -6.30 23.11
C ARG A 422 -20.77 -7.10 23.50
N PRO A 423 -19.80 -6.49 24.21
CA PRO A 423 -18.73 -7.25 24.83
C PRO A 423 -19.30 -8.26 25.82
N THR A 424 -18.70 -9.44 25.86
CA THR A 424 -19.06 -10.49 26.82
C THR A 424 -18.40 -10.30 28.19
N GLN A 425 -17.40 -9.42 28.28
CA GLN A 425 -16.62 -9.16 29.48
C GLN A 425 -16.45 -7.66 29.69
N SER A 426 -16.21 -7.26 30.95
CA SER A 426 -15.98 -5.87 31.36
C SER A 426 -14.53 -5.41 31.19
N ALA A 427 -13.62 -6.31 30.81
CA ALA A 427 -12.23 -6.03 30.48
C ALA A 427 -12.06 -5.93 28.96
N PRO A 428 -11.01 -5.25 28.44
CA PRO A 428 -10.70 -5.30 27.01
C PRO A 428 -10.37 -6.74 26.60
N GLN A 429 -10.95 -7.20 25.48
CA GLN A 429 -10.71 -8.52 24.90
C GLN A 429 -10.32 -8.43 23.43
N LEU A 430 -9.52 -9.38 22.96
CA LEU A 430 -9.21 -9.51 21.53
C LEU A 430 -10.49 -9.66 20.71
N ARG A 431 -10.51 -9.07 19.52
CA ARG A 431 -11.63 -9.07 18.55
C ARG A 431 -12.88 -8.31 19.02
N GLN A 432 -12.87 -7.74 20.24
CA GLN A 432 -13.93 -6.84 20.70
C GLN A 432 -13.90 -5.52 19.92
N GLY A 433 -15.07 -4.90 19.75
CA GLY A 433 -15.18 -3.55 19.21
C GLY A 433 -14.37 -2.55 20.04
N ALA A 434 -13.65 -1.66 19.37
CA ALA A 434 -12.79 -0.66 20.00
C ALA A 434 -13.58 0.57 20.46
N THR A 435 -14.54 0.35 21.37
CA THR A 435 -15.38 1.39 21.96
C THR A 435 -15.40 1.29 23.48
N PHE A 436 -14.75 2.23 24.17
CA PHE A 436 -14.62 2.25 25.63
C PHE A 436 -14.18 3.62 26.15
N LEU A 437 -14.29 3.81 27.47
CA LEU A 437 -13.99 5.07 28.15
C LEU A 437 -12.60 4.98 28.81
N LEU A 438 -11.93 6.13 28.91
CA LEU A 438 -10.67 6.28 29.62
C LEU A 438 -10.86 7.33 30.73
N LEU A 439 -10.65 6.89 31.98
CA LEU A 439 -10.94 7.67 33.18
C LEU A 439 -9.63 8.14 33.84
N ASN A 440 -9.61 9.34 34.40
CA ASN A 440 -8.51 9.80 35.26
C ASN A 440 -8.57 9.16 36.66
N SER A 441 -7.60 9.52 37.52
CA SER A 441 -7.52 9.05 38.92
C SER A 441 -8.73 9.41 39.79
N GLN A 442 -9.47 10.46 39.43
CA GLN A 442 -10.68 10.92 40.11
C GLN A 442 -11.93 10.15 39.65
N GLY A 443 -11.80 9.26 38.66
CA GLY A 443 -12.91 8.52 38.08
C GLY A 443 -13.71 9.29 37.03
N GLU A 444 -13.19 10.42 36.55
CA GLU A 444 -13.83 11.24 35.52
C GLU A 444 -13.43 10.75 34.13
N VAL A 445 -14.40 10.65 33.21
CA VAL A 445 -14.12 10.34 31.81
C VAL A 445 -13.43 11.54 31.16
N VAL A 446 -12.19 11.36 30.72
CA VAL A 446 -11.39 12.42 30.06
C VAL A 446 -11.18 12.16 28.58
N GLN A 447 -11.13 10.88 28.18
CA GLN A 447 -11.04 10.45 26.80
C GLN A 447 -12.00 9.29 26.54
N VAL A 448 -12.40 9.14 25.28
CA VAL A 448 -13.26 8.05 24.83
C VAL A 448 -12.71 7.48 23.54
N LEU A 449 -12.53 6.17 23.46
CA LEU A 449 -12.34 5.49 22.19
C LEU A 449 -13.72 5.18 21.60
N LEU A 450 -14.05 5.75 20.44
CA LEU A 450 -15.30 5.53 19.73
C LEU A 450 -15.00 4.90 18.38
N ASN A 451 -15.30 3.60 18.25
CA ASN A 451 -15.01 2.84 17.02
C ASN A 451 -13.55 3.01 16.55
N GLY A 452 -12.61 2.94 17.49
CA GLY A 452 -11.17 3.07 17.24
C GLY A 452 -10.65 4.51 17.13
N GLN A 453 -11.52 5.52 17.15
CA GLN A 453 -11.12 6.93 17.13
C GLN A 453 -11.12 7.49 18.55
N LEU A 454 -9.98 7.99 19.00
CA LEU A 454 -9.73 8.55 20.31
C LEU A 454 -10.20 10.00 20.35
N LEU A 455 -11.18 10.26 21.20
CA LEU A 455 -11.81 11.54 21.42
C LEU A 455 -11.32 12.13 22.75
N HIS A 456 -10.84 13.37 22.74
CA HIS A 456 -10.64 14.14 23.95
C HIS A 456 -11.97 14.79 24.36
N LEU A 457 -12.52 14.39 25.51
CA LEU A 457 -13.92 14.65 25.82
C LEU A 457 -14.22 16.11 26.11
N ALA A 458 -13.26 16.88 26.65
CA ALA A 458 -13.49 18.26 27.05
C ALA A 458 -13.85 19.19 25.88
N ASN A 459 -13.21 18.98 24.72
CA ASN A 459 -13.32 19.81 23.52
C ASN A 459 -13.84 19.05 22.28
N LEU A 460 -14.18 17.76 22.43
CA LEU A 460 -14.65 16.89 21.34
C LEU A 460 -13.66 16.77 20.17
N GLU A 461 -12.38 16.90 20.45
CA GLU A 461 -11.32 16.79 19.45
C GLU A 461 -10.97 15.31 19.20
N LEU A 462 -11.07 14.87 17.95
CA LEU A 462 -10.58 13.55 17.52
C LEU A 462 -9.06 13.60 17.35
N LYS A 463 -8.34 12.79 18.12
CA LYS A 463 -6.87 12.74 18.14
C LYS A 463 -6.29 11.87 17.02
N ASN A 464 -7.01 10.82 16.60
CA ASN A 464 -6.70 10.02 15.43
C ASN A 464 -7.94 9.94 14.52
N PRO A 465 -8.14 10.90 13.61
CA PRO A 465 -9.10 10.71 12.53
C PRO A 465 -8.76 9.43 11.74
N LEU A 466 -9.74 8.86 11.03
CA LEU A 466 -9.50 7.70 10.17
C LEU A 466 -8.38 8.03 9.16
N GLY A 467 -7.37 7.16 9.08
CA GLY A 467 -6.20 7.37 8.25
C GLY A 467 -4.92 6.78 8.87
N THR A 468 -3.87 6.75 8.06
CA THR A 468 -2.48 6.39 8.41
C THR A 468 -1.70 7.56 8.99
#